data_AF-A0A936U5T5-F1
#
_entry.id   AF-A0A936U5T5-F1
#
_cell.length_a   1.000
_cell.length_b   1.000
_cell.length_c   1.000
_cell.angle_alpha   90.00
_cell.angle_beta   90.00
_cell.angle_gamma   90.00
#
_symmetry.space_group_name_H-M   'P 1'
#
loop_
_entity.id
_entity.type
_entity.pdbx_description
1 polymer ?
#
loop_
_entity_poly.entity_id
_entity_poly.type
_entity_poly.pdbx_seq_one_letter_code
_entity_poly.pdbx_strand_id
1 'polypeptide(L)'
;MLLFTLLSLTGCVTETGIVKGGDDDTGCAPNVVYDDLDGDGYGAGEPIAACGPAESGQVIVNGDCDDSNPDVSPAAIEQCNDVDDDCDGDVDDGVGGATWYADEDGDGVGGAMTTGCEAPDGALTTGGDCDDNNANIAPGVPELCDGVDQDCDTFIDEDAEDATTWYYDGDADGYGVEPSVKNCAQPPGFVSNDDDCDDSDAALALDCETGDPAGSVVCTGGYLPYTFTDTSATEPELILMGVYEPDPSSGGAITVDIDRGATMVLHLSSYTAVDWTINNNAGAIIDEILVSGYDAQTVNAPSGVPVTIRTAATTGTSFGYFCGYSLPYNYGGCDTDKLIAGVESYTGLTMASFAGCYQARSFKVE
;
A
#
# COMPACT_ATOMS: atom_id res chain seq x y z
N MET A 1 -76.95 -44.04 -33.18
CA MET A 1 -76.77 -45.50 -33.03
C MET A 1 -75.32 -45.70 -32.67
N LEU A 2 -75.08 -46.46 -31.58
CA LEU A 2 -73.82 -46.72 -30.85
C LEU A 2 -73.24 -45.55 -30.04
N LEU A 3 -72.78 -45.72 -28.79
CA LEU A 3 -73.06 -46.70 -27.73
C LEU A 3 -72.44 -46.05 -26.47
N PHE A 4 -73.23 -45.62 -25.49
CA PHE A 4 -72.72 -45.23 -24.17
C PHE A 4 -72.33 -46.53 -23.45
N THR A 5 -71.04 -46.79 -23.29
CA THR A 5 -70.56 -47.87 -22.42
C THR A 5 -70.68 -47.38 -20.98
N LEU A 6 -71.78 -47.74 -20.32
CA LEU A 6 -71.83 -47.73 -18.86
C LEU A 6 -70.80 -48.75 -18.36
N LEU A 7 -69.74 -48.28 -17.67
CA LEU A 7 -68.99 -49.13 -16.76
C LEU A 7 -69.96 -49.55 -15.65
N SER A 8 -70.36 -50.82 -15.65
CA SER A 8 -71.10 -51.41 -14.55
C SER A 8 -70.18 -51.50 -13.34
N LEU A 9 -70.51 -50.77 -12.28
CA LEU A 9 -70.02 -51.05 -10.92
C LEU A 9 -70.52 -52.46 -10.55
N THR A 10 -69.72 -53.46 -10.86
CA THR A 10 -69.98 -54.84 -10.46
C THR A 10 -69.54 -54.95 -9.01
N GLY A 11 -70.52 -55.01 -8.12
CA GLY A 11 -70.28 -55.13 -6.68
C GLY A 11 -69.43 -56.34 -6.32
N CYS A 12 -68.74 -56.21 -5.20
CA CYS A 12 -67.98 -57.27 -4.53
C CYS A 12 -68.88 -58.50 -4.34
N VAL A 13 -68.58 -59.59 -5.04
CA VAL A 13 -69.14 -60.92 -4.75
C VAL A 13 -67.99 -61.81 -4.32
N THR A 14 -67.99 -62.23 -3.06
CA THR A 14 -67.07 -63.24 -2.54
C THR A 14 -67.56 -64.63 -2.95
N GLU A 15 -66.72 -65.39 -3.67
CA GLU A 15 -66.97 -66.80 -3.90
C GLU A 15 -66.78 -67.59 -2.58
N THR A 16 -67.87 -68.23 -2.15
CA THR A 16 -67.93 -69.40 -1.27
C THR A 16 -67.54 -69.27 0.22
N GLY A 17 -68.56 -69.28 1.09
CA GLY A 17 -68.58 -70.23 2.21
C GLY A 17 -68.27 -69.69 3.62
N ILE A 18 -69.31 -69.16 4.28
CA ILE A 18 -69.62 -69.22 5.73
C ILE A 18 -68.43 -69.43 6.70
N VAL A 19 -68.05 -68.35 7.41
CA VAL A 19 -67.53 -68.44 8.78
C VAL A 19 -68.41 -67.57 9.68
N LYS A 20 -68.91 -68.17 10.76
CA LYS A 20 -69.58 -67.44 11.85
C LYS A 20 -68.57 -66.62 12.62
N GLY A 21 -68.84 -65.32 12.77
CA GLY A 21 -68.32 -64.55 13.89
C GLY A 21 -67.95 -63.13 13.52
N GLY A 22 -68.83 -62.19 13.87
CA GLY A 22 -68.51 -60.78 14.11
C GLY A 22 -67.85 -60.04 12.97
N ASP A 23 -68.66 -59.49 12.05
CA ASP A 23 -68.20 -58.34 11.30
C ASP A 23 -69.37 -57.36 11.19
N ASP A 24 -69.25 -56.27 11.94
CA ASP A 24 -70.06 -55.08 11.74
C ASP A 24 -69.47 -54.39 10.51
N ASP A 25 -69.89 -54.91 9.36
CA ASP A 25 -69.57 -54.46 8.00
C ASP A 25 -70.26 -53.11 7.72
N THR A 26 -69.98 -52.12 8.59
CA THR A 26 -70.49 -50.74 8.54
C THR A 26 -69.36 -49.72 8.34
N GLY A 27 -68.30 -50.09 7.63
CA GLY A 27 -67.13 -49.22 7.48
C GLY A 27 -66.45 -49.14 6.12
N CYS A 28 -66.72 -50.01 5.14
CA CYS A 28 -66.06 -49.92 3.83
C CYS A 28 -66.72 -48.87 2.92
N ALA A 29 -66.46 -47.59 3.19
CA ALA A 29 -66.57 -46.60 2.13
C ALA A 29 -65.54 -46.96 1.05
N PRO A 30 -65.93 -47.08 -0.23
CA PRO A 30 -64.96 -47.27 -1.29
C PRO A 30 -64.06 -46.03 -1.33
N ASN A 31 -62.77 -46.24 -1.06
CA ASN A 31 -61.76 -45.21 -1.22
C ASN A 31 -60.97 -45.51 -2.49
N VAL A 32 -60.47 -44.46 -3.12
CA VAL A 32 -59.51 -44.57 -4.21
C VAL A 32 -58.13 -44.40 -3.59
N VAL A 33 -57.24 -45.34 -3.89
CA VAL A 33 -55.83 -45.30 -3.51
C VAL A 33 -54.96 -45.33 -4.77
N TYR A 34 -53.72 -44.88 -4.61
CA TYR A 34 -52.69 -44.79 -5.63
C TYR A 34 -51.46 -45.51 -5.10
N ASP A 35 -50.68 -46.14 -5.99
CA ASP A 35 -49.40 -46.71 -5.59
C ASP A 35 -48.44 -45.55 -5.26
N ASP A 36 -47.64 -45.73 -4.21
CA ASP A 36 -46.65 -44.79 -3.69
C ASP A 36 -45.32 -45.55 -3.61
N LEU A 37 -44.56 -45.48 -4.71
CA LEU A 37 -43.39 -46.31 -4.95
C LEU A 37 -42.14 -45.77 -4.28
N ASP A 38 -42.06 -44.46 -4.04
CA ASP A 38 -40.91 -43.79 -3.41
C ASP A 38 -41.13 -43.38 -1.96
N GLY A 39 -42.38 -43.36 -1.49
CA GLY A 39 -42.74 -43.23 -0.09
C GLY A 39 -42.85 -41.79 0.41
N ASP A 40 -43.12 -40.82 -0.45
CA ASP A 40 -43.21 -39.40 -0.08
C ASP A 40 -44.60 -38.96 0.43
N GLY A 41 -45.60 -39.83 0.27
CA GLY A 41 -46.97 -39.62 0.72
C GLY A 41 -47.95 -39.17 -0.36
N TYR A 42 -47.48 -38.96 -1.58
CA TYR A 42 -48.26 -38.79 -2.80
C TYR A 42 -48.10 -40.05 -3.67
N GLY A 43 -49.04 -40.27 -4.58
CA GLY A 43 -49.01 -41.45 -5.43
C GLY A 43 -49.49 -41.11 -6.83
N ALA A 44 -49.20 -42.01 -7.77
CA ALA A 44 -49.48 -41.83 -9.19
C ALA A 44 -50.16 -43.05 -9.83
N GLY A 45 -50.45 -42.93 -11.13
CA GLY A 45 -50.95 -44.04 -11.96
C GLY A 45 -52.46 -44.23 -11.93
N GLU A 46 -52.89 -45.45 -12.31
CA GLU A 46 -54.31 -45.78 -12.45
C GLU A 46 -54.97 -45.91 -11.07
N PRO A 47 -56.14 -45.28 -10.84
CA PRO A 47 -56.80 -45.31 -9.53
C PRO A 47 -57.22 -46.73 -9.14
N ILE A 48 -56.80 -47.16 -7.94
CA ILE A 48 -57.12 -48.48 -7.40
C ILE A 48 -58.30 -48.36 -6.44
N ALA A 49 -59.37 -49.10 -6.72
CA ALA A 49 -60.54 -49.16 -5.83
C ALA A 49 -60.24 -50.07 -4.62
N ALA A 50 -60.16 -49.48 -3.43
CA ALA A 50 -59.91 -50.20 -2.19
C ALA A 50 -61.17 -50.30 -1.32
N CYS A 51 -61.33 -51.45 -0.66
CA CYS A 51 -62.33 -51.69 0.37
C CYS A 51 -61.61 -51.82 1.72
N GLY A 52 -61.09 -50.69 2.24
CA GLY A 52 -60.29 -50.65 3.46
C GLY A 52 -59.34 -49.44 3.52
N PRO A 53 -58.52 -49.30 4.58
CA PRO A 53 -57.40 -48.34 4.60
C PRO A 53 -56.37 -48.71 3.51
N ALA A 54 -55.56 -47.73 3.10
CA ALA A 54 -54.48 -47.96 2.13
C ALA A 54 -53.51 -49.05 2.61
N GLU A 55 -53.12 -49.95 1.71
CA GLU A 55 -52.15 -51.00 2.01
C GLU A 55 -50.72 -50.43 2.01
N SER A 56 -49.72 -51.22 2.41
CA SER A 56 -48.32 -50.76 2.44
C SER A 56 -47.84 -50.41 1.03
N GLY A 57 -47.33 -49.19 0.84
CA GLY A 57 -46.93 -48.67 -0.48
C GLY A 57 -48.08 -48.08 -1.29
N GLN A 58 -49.17 -47.66 -0.61
CA GLN A 58 -50.30 -46.97 -1.23
C GLN A 58 -50.73 -45.76 -0.40
N VAL A 59 -51.22 -44.73 -1.09
CA VAL A 59 -51.73 -43.49 -0.47
C VAL A 59 -53.07 -43.07 -1.07
N ILE A 60 -53.78 -42.18 -0.37
CA ILE A 60 -55.07 -41.63 -0.85
C ILE A 60 -54.91 -40.30 -1.60
N VAL A 61 -53.70 -39.73 -1.56
CA VAL A 61 -53.40 -38.44 -2.17
C VAL A 61 -52.76 -38.72 -3.53
N ASN A 62 -53.35 -38.17 -4.59
CA ASN A 62 -52.86 -38.30 -5.96
C ASN A 62 -52.11 -37.04 -6.36
N GLY A 63 -51.40 -37.09 -7.48
CA GLY A 63 -50.82 -35.93 -8.13
C GLY A 63 -49.30 -35.93 -8.15
N ASP A 64 -48.68 -37.03 -7.75
CA ASP A 64 -47.26 -37.25 -7.96
C ASP A 64 -46.97 -37.39 -9.46
N CYS A 65 -46.04 -36.57 -9.94
CA CYS A 65 -45.60 -36.52 -11.32
C CYS A 65 -44.35 -37.40 -11.59
N ASP A 66 -43.60 -37.82 -10.56
CA ASP A 66 -42.50 -38.78 -10.62
C ASP A 66 -42.48 -39.70 -9.39
N ASP A 67 -43.36 -40.71 -9.43
CA ASP A 67 -43.53 -41.81 -8.44
C ASP A 67 -42.35 -42.80 -8.45
N SER A 68 -41.15 -42.27 -8.52
CA SER A 68 -39.88 -42.97 -8.36
C SER A 68 -38.83 -42.10 -7.66
N ASN A 69 -39.17 -40.85 -7.37
CA ASN A 69 -38.32 -39.84 -6.78
C ASN A 69 -39.04 -39.13 -5.61
N PRO A 70 -38.69 -39.45 -4.34
CA PRO A 70 -39.43 -38.96 -3.18
C PRO A 70 -39.22 -37.46 -2.89
N ASP A 71 -38.42 -36.78 -3.71
CA ASP A 71 -38.21 -35.33 -3.65
C ASP A 71 -39.15 -34.57 -4.62
N VAL A 72 -39.99 -35.27 -5.41
CA VAL A 72 -40.91 -34.70 -6.41
C VAL A 72 -42.36 -35.02 -6.04
N SER A 73 -43.12 -34.04 -5.58
CA SER A 73 -44.56 -34.15 -5.32
C SER A 73 -45.24 -32.82 -5.08
N PRO A 74 -46.58 -32.74 -5.08
CA PRO A 74 -47.35 -31.51 -4.83
C PRO A 74 -47.06 -30.68 -3.56
N ALA A 75 -46.21 -31.17 -2.66
CA ALA A 75 -45.77 -30.41 -1.48
C ALA A 75 -44.24 -30.24 -1.40
N ALA A 76 -43.49 -30.66 -2.42
CA ALA A 76 -42.09 -30.36 -2.57
C ALA A 76 -41.89 -28.84 -2.70
N ILE A 77 -40.65 -28.40 -2.50
CA ILE A 77 -40.24 -27.02 -2.74
C ILE A 77 -39.38 -27.04 -3.99
N GLU A 78 -39.74 -26.21 -4.96
CA GLU A 78 -38.99 -26.02 -6.20
C GLU A 78 -37.50 -25.74 -5.94
N GLN A 79 -36.67 -26.48 -6.66
CA GLN A 79 -35.22 -26.31 -6.72
C GLN A 79 -34.83 -25.95 -8.16
N CYS A 80 -33.74 -25.19 -8.33
CA CYS A 80 -33.21 -24.95 -9.68
C CYS A 80 -32.49 -26.22 -10.21
N ASN A 81 -33.25 -27.24 -10.61
CA ASN A 81 -32.74 -28.55 -11.03
C ASN A 81 -33.32 -29.02 -12.37
N ASP A 82 -34.05 -28.16 -13.09
CA ASP A 82 -34.78 -28.46 -14.33
C ASP A 82 -35.90 -29.50 -14.14
N VAL A 83 -36.43 -29.65 -12.93
CA VAL A 83 -37.53 -30.56 -12.57
C VAL A 83 -38.66 -29.74 -11.95
N ASP A 84 -39.88 -30.02 -12.39
CA ASP A 84 -41.12 -29.58 -11.72
C ASP A 84 -41.24 -30.42 -10.44
N ASP A 85 -40.60 -29.96 -9.37
CA ASP A 85 -40.52 -30.68 -8.10
C ASP A 85 -41.89 -30.68 -7.41
N ASP A 86 -42.68 -29.60 -7.53
CA ASP A 86 -43.98 -29.43 -6.89
C ASP A 86 -45.18 -29.84 -7.76
N CYS A 87 -44.91 -30.43 -8.93
CA CYS A 87 -45.90 -30.99 -9.85
C CYS A 87 -47.04 -30.02 -10.24
N ASP A 88 -46.80 -28.71 -10.24
CA ASP A 88 -47.79 -27.70 -10.61
C ASP A 88 -47.85 -27.44 -12.13
N GLY A 89 -46.84 -27.94 -12.86
CA GLY A 89 -46.70 -27.87 -14.30
C GLY A 89 -45.74 -26.81 -14.81
N ASP A 90 -45.17 -25.98 -13.92
CA ASP A 90 -44.15 -24.97 -14.22
C ASP A 90 -42.81 -25.38 -13.58
N VAL A 91 -41.80 -25.64 -14.42
CA VAL A 91 -40.46 -26.04 -13.94
C VAL A 91 -39.73 -24.86 -13.29
N ASP A 92 -39.16 -25.08 -12.10
CA ASP A 92 -38.35 -24.14 -11.33
C ASP A 92 -39.09 -22.81 -11.02
N ASP A 93 -40.43 -22.84 -10.83
CA ASP A 93 -41.22 -21.67 -10.39
C ASP A 93 -40.96 -21.34 -8.92
N GLY A 94 -41.20 -20.08 -8.51
CA GLY A 94 -41.31 -19.75 -7.08
C GLY A 94 -40.02 -19.87 -6.25
N VAL A 95 -38.93 -20.41 -6.83
CA VAL A 95 -37.63 -20.56 -6.20
C VAL A 95 -36.87 -19.24 -6.23
N GLY A 96 -36.31 -18.87 -5.08
CA GLY A 96 -35.35 -17.77 -5.00
C GLY A 96 -34.05 -18.18 -5.66
N GLY A 97 -33.99 -18.06 -7.00
CA GLY A 97 -32.81 -18.41 -7.79
C GLY A 97 -31.58 -17.55 -7.47
N ALA A 98 -30.51 -17.76 -8.23
CA ALA A 98 -29.32 -16.93 -8.11
C ALA A 98 -29.62 -15.46 -8.46
N THR A 99 -28.85 -14.55 -7.88
CA THR A 99 -28.88 -13.13 -8.28
C THR A 99 -27.84 -12.91 -9.37
N TRP A 100 -28.27 -12.28 -10.45
CA TRP A 100 -27.49 -11.99 -11.64
C TRP A 100 -27.45 -10.49 -11.87
N TYR A 101 -26.34 -9.96 -12.36
CA TYR A 101 -26.11 -8.54 -12.62
C TYR A 101 -25.76 -8.34 -14.09
N ALA A 102 -26.41 -7.40 -14.78
CA ALA A 102 -26.05 -7.08 -16.16
C ALA A 102 -24.75 -6.27 -16.19
N ASP A 103 -23.84 -6.62 -17.10
CA ASP A 103 -22.58 -5.91 -17.37
C ASP A 103 -22.70 -5.26 -18.75
N GLU A 104 -23.10 -3.99 -18.79
CA GLU A 104 -23.45 -3.28 -20.03
C GLU A 104 -22.22 -2.68 -20.74
N ASP A 105 -21.13 -2.37 -20.02
CA ASP A 105 -19.92 -1.76 -20.56
C ASP A 105 -18.70 -2.70 -20.65
N GLY A 106 -18.77 -3.88 -20.03
CA GLY A 106 -17.83 -4.98 -20.17
C GLY A 106 -16.63 -4.93 -19.24
N ASP A 107 -16.72 -4.29 -18.07
CA ASP A 107 -15.63 -4.23 -17.09
C ASP A 107 -15.54 -5.45 -16.15
N GLY A 108 -16.58 -6.30 -16.14
CA GLY A 108 -16.64 -7.50 -15.31
C GLY A 108 -17.28 -7.29 -13.93
N VAL A 109 -17.93 -6.18 -13.69
CA VAL A 109 -18.87 -5.92 -12.58
C VAL A 109 -20.23 -5.58 -13.19
N GLY A 110 -21.32 -5.97 -12.54
CA GLY A 110 -22.66 -5.58 -13.02
C GLY A 110 -23.38 -4.63 -12.08
N GLY A 111 -24.29 -3.83 -12.62
CA GLY A 111 -25.13 -2.91 -11.84
C GLY A 111 -26.53 -3.48 -11.59
N ALA A 112 -27.42 -3.41 -12.59
CA ALA A 112 -28.82 -3.82 -12.41
C ALA A 112 -28.97 -5.32 -12.07
N MET A 113 -29.59 -5.62 -10.91
CA MET A 113 -29.83 -7.00 -10.47
C MET A 113 -31.14 -7.61 -11.00
N THR A 114 -31.10 -8.92 -11.30
CA THR A 114 -32.26 -9.78 -11.52
C THR A 114 -32.09 -11.12 -10.77
N THR A 115 -33.17 -11.84 -10.54
CA THR A 115 -33.16 -13.14 -9.84
C THR A 115 -33.76 -14.22 -10.74
N GLY A 116 -33.13 -15.40 -10.78
CA GLY A 116 -33.62 -16.55 -11.55
C GLY A 116 -32.68 -17.75 -11.48
N CYS A 117 -33.17 -18.92 -11.86
CA CYS A 117 -32.36 -20.15 -11.89
C CYS A 117 -31.28 -20.12 -12.96
N GLU A 118 -31.63 -19.61 -14.15
CA GLU A 118 -30.69 -19.43 -15.25
C GLU A 118 -30.13 -18.01 -15.29
N ALA A 119 -28.84 -17.91 -15.59
CA ALA A 119 -28.19 -16.63 -15.87
C ALA A 119 -28.71 -16.06 -17.19
N PRO A 120 -29.20 -14.81 -17.23
CA PRO A 120 -29.38 -14.11 -18.50
C PRO A 120 -28.07 -14.05 -19.29
N ASP A 121 -28.16 -14.03 -20.62
CA ASP A 121 -27.00 -13.88 -21.49
C ASP A 121 -26.18 -12.64 -21.11
N GLY A 122 -24.92 -12.85 -20.75
CA GLY A 122 -24.00 -11.77 -20.36
C GLY A 122 -24.10 -11.32 -18.90
N ALA A 123 -24.95 -11.93 -18.07
CA ALA A 123 -25.05 -11.56 -16.67
C ALA A 123 -23.96 -12.19 -15.80
N LEU A 124 -23.54 -11.45 -14.78
CA LEU A 124 -22.50 -11.80 -13.82
C LEU A 124 -23.09 -12.13 -12.45
N THR A 125 -22.31 -12.77 -11.59
CA THR A 125 -22.66 -13.01 -10.18
C THR A 125 -22.17 -11.92 -9.24
N THR A 126 -21.33 -11.01 -9.75
CA THR A 126 -20.73 -9.91 -8.99
C THR A 126 -21.48 -8.63 -9.34
N GLY A 127 -22.00 -7.97 -8.31
CA GLY A 127 -22.67 -6.68 -8.45
C GLY A 127 -21.87 -5.55 -7.83
N GLY A 128 -22.34 -4.31 -8.05
CA GLY A 128 -21.80 -3.12 -7.40
C GLY A 128 -21.30 -2.05 -8.35
N ASP A 129 -21.49 -2.22 -9.66
CA ASP A 129 -21.24 -1.17 -10.64
C ASP A 129 -22.21 0.00 -10.40
N CYS A 130 -21.65 1.21 -10.29
CA CYS A 130 -22.39 2.44 -10.07
C CYS A 130 -22.63 3.26 -11.35
N ASP A 131 -21.99 2.92 -12.48
CA ASP A 131 -22.26 3.45 -13.81
C ASP A 131 -22.06 2.39 -14.91
N ASP A 132 -23.12 1.58 -15.14
CA ASP A 132 -23.23 0.52 -16.17
C ASP A 132 -22.85 0.95 -17.62
N ASN A 133 -22.57 2.23 -17.88
CA ASN A 133 -22.19 2.74 -19.20
C ASN A 133 -20.71 3.13 -19.31
N ASN A 134 -19.93 2.96 -18.25
CA ASN A 134 -18.53 3.39 -18.18
C ASN A 134 -17.64 2.44 -17.38
N ALA A 135 -16.94 1.58 -18.11
CA ALA A 135 -15.98 0.58 -17.60
C ALA A 135 -14.78 1.13 -16.79
N ASN A 136 -14.72 2.44 -16.54
CA ASN A 136 -13.75 3.08 -15.64
C ASN A 136 -14.44 3.60 -14.35
N ILE A 137 -15.65 3.15 -14.06
CA ILE A 137 -16.41 3.48 -12.85
C ILE A 137 -17.00 2.18 -12.31
N ALA A 138 -16.23 1.48 -11.49
CA ALA A 138 -16.63 0.22 -10.86
C ALA A 138 -15.74 -0.13 -9.66
N PRO A 139 -16.20 -1.02 -8.75
CA PRO A 139 -15.43 -1.53 -7.63
C PRO A 139 -13.97 -1.87 -7.94
N GLY A 140 -13.07 -1.10 -7.33
CA GLY A 140 -11.62 -1.29 -7.42
C GLY A 140 -10.93 -0.61 -8.61
N VAL A 141 -11.64 0.21 -9.38
CA VAL A 141 -11.00 1.16 -10.31
C VAL A 141 -10.30 2.26 -9.49
N PRO A 142 -9.05 2.65 -9.80
CA PRO A 142 -8.37 3.70 -9.03
C PRO A 142 -9.02 5.08 -9.18
N GLU A 143 -9.09 5.80 -8.07
CA GLU A 143 -9.62 7.16 -8.02
C GLU A 143 -8.73 8.19 -8.76
N LEU A 144 -9.36 9.21 -9.32
CA LEU A 144 -8.76 10.38 -9.97
C LEU A 144 -9.37 11.66 -9.38
N CYS A 145 -8.60 12.75 -9.34
CA CYS A 145 -9.05 14.05 -8.88
C CYS A 145 -9.96 14.78 -9.88
N ASP A 146 -11.07 14.17 -10.27
CA ASP A 146 -12.03 14.71 -11.25
C ASP A 146 -13.46 14.91 -10.71
N GLY A 147 -13.70 14.57 -9.45
CA GLY A 147 -14.97 14.73 -8.75
C GLY A 147 -15.98 13.62 -9.04
N VAL A 148 -15.51 12.47 -9.54
CA VAL A 148 -16.30 11.27 -9.79
C VAL A 148 -15.77 10.17 -8.86
N ASP A 149 -16.69 9.39 -8.29
CA ASP A 149 -16.40 8.17 -7.53
C ASP A 149 -16.18 7.06 -8.57
N GLN A 150 -14.92 6.72 -8.87
CA GLN A 150 -14.56 5.68 -9.83
C GLN A 150 -14.65 4.28 -9.22
N ASP A 151 -14.41 4.13 -7.93
CA ASP A 151 -14.33 2.82 -7.28
C ASP A 151 -15.65 2.38 -6.63
N CYS A 152 -16.69 3.21 -6.73
CA CYS A 152 -18.05 2.98 -6.25
C CYS A 152 -18.13 2.72 -4.73
N ASP A 153 -17.21 3.26 -3.93
CA ASP A 153 -17.20 3.09 -2.47
C ASP A 153 -17.95 4.20 -1.70
N THR A 154 -18.51 5.19 -2.42
CA THR A 154 -19.23 6.39 -1.96
C THR A 154 -18.38 7.55 -1.45
N PHE A 155 -17.07 7.37 -1.37
CA PHE A 155 -16.13 8.47 -1.24
C PHE A 155 -15.78 8.99 -2.65
N ILE A 156 -15.26 10.21 -2.73
CA ILE A 156 -14.98 10.86 -4.01
C ILE A 156 -13.55 11.36 -3.95
N ASP A 157 -12.75 10.96 -4.93
CA ASP A 157 -11.36 11.32 -5.13
C ASP A 157 -10.45 11.00 -3.91
N GLU A 158 -10.80 10.01 -3.10
CA GLU A 158 -9.96 9.54 -1.99
C GLU A 158 -8.79 8.70 -2.49
N ASP A 159 -7.62 8.89 -1.89
CA ASP A 159 -6.39 8.19 -2.27
C ASP A 159 -6.08 8.23 -3.80
N ALA A 160 -6.62 9.24 -4.51
CA ALA A 160 -6.54 9.37 -5.95
C ALA A 160 -5.11 9.28 -6.49
N GLU A 161 -4.92 8.55 -7.60
CA GLU A 161 -3.59 8.26 -8.14
C GLU A 161 -2.87 9.52 -8.62
N ASP A 162 -3.62 10.50 -9.14
CA ASP A 162 -3.14 11.80 -9.60
C ASP A 162 -3.21 12.90 -8.52
N ALA A 163 -3.53 12.54 -7.27
CA ALA A 163 -3.50 13.46 -6.15
C ALA A 163 -2.11 14.10 -6.00
N THR A 164 -2.12 15.42 -5.79
CA THR A 164 -0.89 16.17 -5.56
C THR A 164 -0.37 15.88 -4.15
N THR A 165 0.95 15.71 -4.01
CA THR A 165 1.60 15.70 -2.71
C THR A 165 1.75 17.14 -2.23
N TRP A 166 1.25 17.41 -1.02
CA TRP A 166 1.32 18.68 -0.34
C TRP A 166 2.23 18.54 0.88
N TYR A 167 3.12 19.49 1.10
CA TYR A 167 4.10 19.54 2.18
C TYR A 167 3.70 20.59 3.20
N TYR A 168 3.87 20.30 4.49
CA TYR A 168 3.49 21.23 5.55
C TYR A 168 4.36 22.49 5.46
N ASP A 169 3.72 23.65 5.65
CA ASP A 169 4.35 24.98 5.64
C ASP A 169 4.14 25.59 7.04
N GLY A 170 5.11 25.33 7.93
CA GLY A 170 4.99 25.59 9.36
C GLY A 170 5.06 27.06 9.75
N ASP A 171 5.80 27.86 9.00
CA ASP A 171 6.01 29.29 9.26
C ASP A 171 5.27 30.22 8.28
N ALA A 172 4.58 29.65 7.29
CA ALA A 172 3.73 30.31 6.31
C ALA A 172 4.49 31.20 5.31
N ASP A 173 5.67 30.77 4.88
CA ASP A 173 6.49 31.49 3.89
C ASP A 173 6.26 31.04 2.43
N GLY A 174 5.52 29.94 2.23
CA GLY A 174 5.14 29.40 0.93
C GLY A 174 6.00 28.22 0.46
N TYR A 175 6.94 27.75 1.28
CA TYR A 175 7.74 26.57 1.04
C TYR A 175 7.43 25.51 2.10
N GLY A 176 7.55 24.24 1.74
CA GLY A 176 7.11 23.17 2.62
C GLY A 176 8.12 22.06 2.78
N VAL A 177 8.00 21.32 3.86
CA VAL A 177 8.81 20.13 4.17
C VAL A 177 7.94 19.05 4.82
N GLU A 178 8.53 17.88 5.09
CA GLU A 178 7.83 16.79 5.78
C GLU A 178 7.30 17.25 7.15
N PRO A 179 6.03 16.96 7.49
CA PRO A 179 5.21 15.90 6.92
C PRO A 179 4.49 16.29 5.62
N SER A 180 4.35 15.31 4.71
CA SER A 180 3.55 15.44 3.49
C SER A 180 2.23 14.65 3.54
N VAL A 181 1.25 15.10 2.75
CA VAL A 181 -0.05 14.44 2.54
C VAL A 181 -0.42 14.47 1.05
N LYS A 182 -1.05 13.40 0.55
CA LYS A 182 -1.65 13.42 -0.79
C LYS A 182 -3.10 13.89 -0.72
N ASN A 183 -3.46 14.84 -1.58
CA ASN A 183 -4.83 15.34 -1.68
C ASN A 183 -5.07 16.02 -3.03
N CYS A 184 -6.29 15.95 -3.56
CA CYS A 184 -6.67 16.62 -4.80
C CYS A 184 -6.66 18.15 -4.66
N ALA A 185 -7.07 18.65 -3.50
CA ALA A 185 -7.03 20.07 -3.19
C ALA A 185 -5.99 20.37 -2.11
N GLN A 186 -5.38 21.56 -2.20
CA GLN A 186 -4.44 22.07 -1.21
C GLN A 186 -5.04 22.06 0.21
N PRO A 187 -4.50 21.27 1.15
CA PRO A 187 -4.90 21.35 2.54
C PRO A 187 -4.45 22.69 3.16
N PRO A 188 -5.20 23.26 4.12
CA PRO A 188 -4.77 24.47 4.82
C PRO A 188 -3.43 24.27 5.54
N GLY A 189 -2.47 25.17 5.30
CA GLY A 189 -1.13 25.10 5.92
C GLY A 189 -0.16 24.15 5.22
N PHE A 190 -0.44 23.77 3.97
CA PHE A 190 0.46 22.98 3.14
C PHE A 190 0.69 23.66 1.79
N VAL A 191 1.80 23.37 1.12
CA VAL A 191 2.18 23.88 -0.22
C VAL A 191 2.65 22.75 -1.14
N SER A 192 2.74 23.01 -2.45
CA SER A 192 3.00 21.98 -3.47
C SER A 192 4.47 21.73 -3.77
N ASN A 193 5.38 22.19 -2.92
CA ASN A 193 6.83 22.05 -3.07
C ASN A 193 7.44 21.53 -1.77
N ASP A 194 8.57 20.84 -1.89
CA ASP A 194 9.39 20.29 -0.80
C ASP A 194 10.69 21.09 -0.61
N ASP A 195 10.63 22.40 -0.82
CA ASP A 195 11.83 23.25 -0.89
C ASP A 195 12.24 23.83 0.48
N ASP A 196 11.43 23.68 1.54
CA ASP A 196 11.75 24.18 2.88
C ASP A 196 12.67 23.24 3.66
N CYS A 197 13.53 23.81 4.49
CA CYS A 197 14.46 23.09 5.35
C CYS A 197 14.19 23.27 6.85
N ASP A 198 13.44 24.31 7.26
CA ASP A 198 13.10 24.59 8.64
C ASP A 198 11.73 25.29 8.75
N ASP A 199 10.70 24.47 8.99
CA ASP A 199 9.29 24.85 9.26
C ASP A 199 9.07 25.88 10.40
N SER A 200 10.13 26.36 11.04
CA SER A 200 10.08 27.35 12.10
C SER A 200 10.74 28.68 11.73
N ASP A 201 11.37 28.81 10.56
CA ASP A 201 12.08 30.01 10.11
C ASP A 201 11.83 30.35 8.62
N ALA A 202 10.89 31.28 8.42
CA ALA A 202 10.42 31.79 7.12
C ALA A 202 11.50 32.46 6.24
N ALA A 203 12.75 32.51 6.71
CA ALA A 203 13.90 32.98 5.96
C ALA A 203 14.70 31.85 5.28
N LEU A 204 14.40 30.58 5.56
CA LEU A 204 15.19 29.40 5.18
C LEU A 204 14.53 28.49 4.11
N ALA A 205 13.73 29.10 3.24
CA ALA A 205 12.77 28.43 2.38
C ALA A 205 13.26 27.73 1.09
N LEU A 206 14.50 27.98 0.67
CA LEU A 206 15.06 27.43 -0.58
C LEU A 206 16.54 27.04 -0.44
N ASP A 207 17.04 27.20 0.77
CA ASP A 207 18.46 27.22 1.07
C ASP A 207 18.69 26.72 2.49
N CYS A 208 18.91 25.41 2.61
CA CYS A 208 19.47 24.81 3.83
C CYS A 208 20.84 25.42 4.21
N GLU A 209 21.41 26.32 3.39
CA GLU A 209 22.72 26.94 3.53
C GLU A 209 22.70 28.40 4.07
N THR A 210 21.76 28.83 4.92
CA THR A 210 22.01 30.02 5.76
C THR A 210 22.10 29.73 7.26
N GLY A 211 23.21 29.07 7.58
CA GLY A 211 23.92 29.23 8.84
C GLY A 211 25.38 29.64 8.65
N ASP A 212 25.79 30.35 7.58
CA ASP A 212 27.07 31.08 7.63
C ASP A 212 26.83 32.46 8.25
N PRO A 213 27.37 32.75 9.44
CA PRO A 213 27.68 34.12 9.81
C PRO A 213 28.82 34.63 8.91
N ALA A 214 28.54 34.88 7.63
CA ALA A 214 29.39 35.60 6.70
C ALA A 214 30.91 35.45 6.95
N GLY A 215 31.52 34.31 6.65
CA GLY A 215 32.99 34.24 6.58
C GLY A 215 33.68 32.99 7.10
N SER A 216 32.98 31.90 7.40
CA SER A 216 33.63 30.66 7.87
C SER A 216 34.55 30.01 6.82
N VAL A 217 34.33 30.24 5.52
CA VAL A 217 35.26 29.78 4.48
C VAL A 217 35.26 30.70 3.26
N VAL A 218 36.45 30.94 2.69
CA VAL A 218 36.60 31.72 1.45
C VAL A 218 36.77 30.76 0.28
N CYS A 219 35.66 30.25 -0.25
CA CYS A 219 35.66 29.46 -1.48
C CYS A 219 35.94 30.33 -2.71
N THR A 220 36.64 29.77 -3.68
CA THR A 220 37.01 30.43 -4.93
C THR A 220 36.66 29.54 -6.12
N GLY A 221 36.60 30.11 -7.33
CA GLY A 221 36.40 29.31 -8.55
C GLY A 221 34.95 29.03 -8.94
N GLY A 222 33.97 29.73 -8.37
CA GLY A 222 32.56 29.69 -8.82
C GLY A 222 31.72 28.54 -8.25
N TYR A 223 32.28 27.79 -7.29
CA TYR A 223 31.53 26.81 -6.49
C TYR A 223 31.16 27.44 -5.15
N LEU A 224 29.94 27.18 -4.69
CA LEU A 224 29.49 27.62 -3.37
C LEU A 224 30.15 26.77 -2.28
N PRO A 225 30.46 27.35 -1.10
CA PRO A 225 30.82 26.57 0.07
C PRO A 225 29.67 25.64 0.47
N TYR A 226 30.02 24.45 0.93
CA TYR A 226 29.10 23.69 1.78
C TYR A 226 29.59 23.76 3.22
N THR A 227 28.73 24.20 4.13
CA THR A 227 29.03 24.22 5.57
C THR A 227 27.92 23.56 6.36
N PHE A 228 28.29 22.80 7.38
CA PHE A 228 27.38 22.18 8.35
C PHE A 228 27.88 22.48 9.76
N THR A 229 26.98 22.77 10.69
CA THR A 229 27.30 22.94 12.12
C THR A 229 26.18 22.36 12.98
N ASP A 230 26.51 21.39 13.83
CA ASP A 230 25.65 20.89 14.90
C ASP A 230 25.81 21.78 16.14
N THR A 231 24.81 22.63 16.41
CA THR A 231 24.80 23.53 17.56
C THR A 231 24.63 22.81 18.90
N SER A 232 24.30 21.51 18.88
CA SER A 232 24.16 20.66 20.08
C SER A 232 25.43 19.89 20.45
N ALA A 233 26.48 19.97 19.63
CA ALA A 233 27.72 19.25 19.84
C ALA A 233 28.40 19.63 21.17
N THR A 234 28.98 18.63 21.84
CA THR A 234 29.71 18.79 23.10
C THR A 234 31.22 18.72 22.87
N GLU A 235 32.01 19.41 23.69
CA GLU A 235 33.47 19.34 23.63
C GLU A 235 34.04 17.95 24.02
N PRO A 236 35.08 17.44 23.33
CA PRO A 236 35.75 18.07 22.20
C PRO A 236 34.93 18.02 20.89
N GLU A 237 34.88 19.15 20.19
CA GLU A 237 34.21 19.28 18.89
C GLU A 237 35.05 18.64 17.78
N LEU A 238 34.46 17.81 16.93
CA LEU A 238 35.13 17.30 15.73
C LEU A 238 34.80 18.19 14.52
N ILE A 239 35.80 18.93 14.03
CA ILE A 239 35.65 19.94 12.98
C ILE A 239 36.36 19.46 11.72
N LEU A 240 35.63 19.29 10.62
CA LEU A 240 36.15 18.80 9.35
C LEU A 240 36.22 19.93 8.32
N MET A 241 37.34 20.05 7.63
CA MET A 241 37.53 21.01 6.55
C MET A 241 38.09 20.31 5.31
N GLY A 242 37.51 20.58 4.16
CA GLY A 242 37.83 19.88 2.92
C GLY A 242 37.95 20.81 1.71
N VAL A 243 38.97 20.59 0.89
CA VAL A 243 39.09 21.18 -0.44
C VAL A 243 39.36 20.12 -1.51
N TYR A 244 39.05 20.42 -2.78
CA TYR A 244 39.67 19.67 -3.86
C TYR A 244 41.11 20.15 -4.08
N GLU A 245 41.31 21.46 -4.19
CA GLU A 245 42.63 22.06 -4.40
C GLU A 245 42.72 23.46 -3.76
N PRO A 246 43.91 24.00 -3.49
CA PRO A 246 44.05 25.37 -3.02
C PRO A 246 43.70 26.35 -4.15
N ASP A 247 43.21 27.54 -3.78
CA ASP A 247 43.00 28.61 -4.74
C ASP A 247 44.29 28.88 -5.56
N PRO A 248 44.21 29.03 -6.90
CA PRO A 248 45.40 29.19 -7.74
C PRO A 248 46.31 30.37 -7.39
N SER A 249 45.79 31.40 -6.72
CA SER A 249 46.54 32.59 -6.28
C SER A 249 47.13 32.46 -4.87
N SER A 250 46.80 31.43 -4.10
CA SER A 250 47.39 31.22 -2.76
C SER A 250 48.81 30.64 -2.82
N GLY A 251 49.24 30.18 -4.00
CA GLY A 251 50.54 29.54 -4.18
C GLY A 251 50.63 28.15 -3.54
N GLY A 252 49.49 27.50 -3.28
CA GLY A 252 49.42 26.17 -2.66
C GLY A 252 49.10 26.19 -1.16
N ALA A 253 48.99 27.38 -0.55
CA ALA A 253 48.72 27.51 0.88
C ALA A 253 47.23 27.65 1.20
N ILE A 254 46.81 27.12 2.35
CA ILE A 254 45.50 27.38 2.94
C ILE A 254 45.68 27.72 4.42
N THR A 255 45.03 28.79 4.89
CA THR A 255 45.01 29.14 6.32
C THR A 255 43.75 28.62 7.00
N VAL A 256 43.89 28.23 8.27
CA VAL A 256 42.77 27.88 9.15
C VAL A 256 42.88 28.78 10.37
N ASP A 257 41.98 29.75 10.48
CA ASP A 257 41.93 30.71 11.57
C ASP A 257 40.92 30.25 12.62
N ILE A 258 41.40 29.90 13.81
CA ILE A 258 40.57 29.42 14.92
C ILE A 258 40.34 30.59 15.87
N ASP A 259 39.18 31.21 15.71
CA ASP A 259 38.70 32.35 16.49
C ASP A 259 37.71 31.91 17.60
N ARG A 260 37.54 30.60 17.77
CA ARG A 260 36.70 29.94 18.80
C ARG A 260 37.52 29.35 19.96
N GLY A 261 37.15 29.64 21.20
CA GLY A 261 37.82 29.15 22.42
C GLY A 261 37.24 27.85 22.98
N ALA A 262 37.27 26.75 22.21
CA ALA A 262 36.74 25.44 22.59
C ALA A 262 37.83 24.34 22.57
N THR A 263 37.51 23.15 23.11
CA THR A 263 38.30 21.93 22.89
C THR A 263 37.88 21.28 21.58
N MET A 264 38.81 20.90 20.71
CA MET A 264 38.50 20.39 19.38
C MET A 264 39.52 19.38 18.84
N VAL A 265 39.05 18.54 17.92
CA VAL A 265 39.86 17.77 16.97
C VAL A 265 39.63 18.34 15.58
N LEU A 266 40.70 18.69 14.88
CA LEU A 266 40.61 19.24 13.52
C LEU A 266 40.94 18.15 12.51
N HIS A 267 40.15 18.07 11.45
CA HIS A 267 40.47 17.28 10.27
C HIS A 267 40.57 18.18 9.04
N LEU A 268 41.67 18.04 8.31
CA LEU A 268 41.97 18.80 7.10
C LEU A 268 42.10 17.83 5.92
N SER A 269 41.40 18.11 4.83
CA SER A 269 41.36 17.25 3.66
C SER A 269 41.65 18.02 2.37
N SER A 270 42.48 17.45 1.49
CA SER A 270 42.67 17.96 0.13
C SER A 270 42.95 16.86 -0.88
N TYR A 271 42.42 16.96 -2.11
CA TYR A 271 42.85 16.09 -3.20
C TYR A 271 44.29 16.43 -3.62
N THR A 272 44.57 17.68 -3.97
CA THR A 272 45.91 18.13 -4.35
C THR A 272 46.77 18.52 -3.15
N ALA A 273 48.08 18.73 -3.36
CA ALA A 273 48.98 19.17 -2.30
C ALA A 273 48.56 20.54 -1.74
N VAL A 274 48.52 20.65 -0.40
CA VAL A 274 48.26 21.91 0.32
C VAL A 274 49.28 22.09 1.45
N ASP A 275 49.73 23.33 1.59
CA ASP A 275 50.50 23.82 2.73
C ASP A 275 49.55 24.48 3.75
N TRP A 276 49.09 23.70 4.72
CA TRP A 276 48.14 24.14 5.74
C TRP A 276 48.83 24.97 6.82
N THR A 277 48.26 26.13 7.17
CA THR A 277 48.71 26.93 8.31
C THR A 277 47.57 27.15 9.29
N ILE A 278 47.75 26.70 10.53
CA ILE A 278 46.71 26.78 11.55
C ILE A 278 47.06 27.88 12.56
N ASN A 279 46.21 28.90 12.61
CA ASN A 279 46.33 30.05 13.51
C ASN A 279 45.33 29.87 14.66
N ASN A 280 45.82 29.60 15.86
CA ASN A 280 44.98 29.50 17.06
C ASN A 280 44.87 30.87 17.75
N ASN A 281 43.92 31.69 17.29
CA ASN A 281 43.79 33.09 17.70
C ASN A 281 43.04 33.25 19.04
N ALA A 282 42.10 32.34 19.33
CA ALA A 282 41.27 32.39 20.54
C ALA A 282 41.76 31.48 21.68
N GLY A 283 42.83 30.71 21.48
CA GLY A 283 43.39 29.83 22.51
C GLY A 283 42.60 28.53 22.71
N ALA A 284 42.03 27.98 21.62
CA ALA A 284 41.43 26.66 21.59
C ALA A 284 42.38 25.58 22.12
N ILE A 285 41.83 24.53 22.73
CA ILE A 285 42.57 23.31 23.04
C ILE A 285 42.41 22.37 21.84
N ILE A 286 43.44 22.28 21.00
CA ILE A 286 43.44 21.39 19.83
C ILE A 286 44.08 20.07 20.26
N ASP A 287 43.25 19.04 20.46
CA ASP A 287 43.71 17.72 20.92
C ASP A 287 44.58 17.04 19.85
N GLU A 288 44.16 17.12 18.58
CA GLU A 288 44.88 16.57 17.44
C GLU A 288 44.48 17.25 16.13
N ILE A 289 45.42 17.34 15.19
CA ILE A 289 45.16 17.71 13.79
C ILE A 289 45.35 16.46 12.91
N LEU A 290 44.27 16.00 12.31
CA LEU A 290 44.22 14.91 11.35
C LEU A 290 44.29 15.46 9.94
N VAL A 291 45.10 14.86 9.07
CA VAL A 291 45.30 15.37 7.71
C VAL A 291 45.16 14.24 6.71
N SER A 292 44.28 14.41 5.73
CA SER A 292 44.04 13.47 4.65
C SER A 292 44.30 14.08 3.29
N GLY A 293 44.80 13.29 2.35
CA GLY A 293 44.83 13.71 0.96
C GLY A 293 45.27 12.64 -0.02
N TYR A 294 45.08 12.90 -1.31
CA TYR A 294 45.72 12.08 -2.35
C TYR A 294 47.20 12.47 -2.46
N ASP A 295 47.47 13.75 -2.66
CA ASP A 295 48.83 14.27 -2.72
C ASP A 295 49.44 14.47 -1.32
N ALA A 296 50.73 14.81 -1.30
CA ALA A 296 51.44 15.13 -0.07
C ALA A 296 50.91 16.44 0.53
N GLN A 297 50.59 16.41 1.82
CA GLN A 297 50.11 17.56 2.58
C GLN A 297 51.22 18.02 3.53
N THR A 298 51.35 19.33 3.77
CA THR A 298 52.21 19.86 4.82
C THR A 298 51.39 20.68 5.80
N VAL A 299 51.80 20.70 7.07
CA VAL A 299 51.06 21.38 8.14
C VAL A 299 52.00 22.18 9.00
N ASN A 300 51.73 23.47 9.09
CA ASN A 300 52.29 24.39 10.07
C ASN A 300 51.28 24.54 11.22
N ALA A 301 51.41 23.68 12.23
CA ALA A 301 50.53 23.64 13.40
C ALA A 301 51.05 24.48 14.58
N PRO A 302 50.18 24.92 15.51
CA PRO A 302 50.60 25.52 16.76
C PRO A 302 51.53 24.60 17.57
N SER A 303 52.46 25.20 18.32
CA SER A 303 53.48 24.45 19.06
C SER A 303 52.85 23.50 20.07
N GLY A 304 53.23 22.22 20.02
CA GLY A 304 52.77 21.20 20.97
C GLY A 304 51.48 20.48 20.56
N VAL A 305 50.84 20.88 19.47
CA VAL A 305 49.65 20.19 18.93
C VAL A 305 50.09 18.94 18.14
N PRO A 306 49.59 17.73 18.46
CA PRO A 306 49.84 16.53 17.69
C PRO A 306 49.28 16.65 16.25
N VAL A 307 50.04 16.17 15.26
CA VAL A 307 49.60 16.12 13.86
C VAL A 307 49.76 14.70 13.32
N THR A 308 48.65 14.12 12.85
CA THR A 308 48.63 12.80 12.21
C THR A 308 48.26 12.95 10.73
N ILE A 309 49.24 12.69 9.87
CA ILE A 309 49.09 12.78 8.41
C ILE A 309 48.86 11.38 7.83
N ARG A 310 47.81 11.23 7.00
CA ARG A 310 47.50 10.02 6.23
C ARG A 310 47.15 10.38 4.80
N THR A 311 48.10 10.24 3.88
CA THR A 311 47.88 10.57 2.46
C THR A 311 48.31 9.44 1.55
N ALA A 312 47.72 9.37 0.35
CA ALA A 312 48.11 8.35 -0.63
C ALA A 312 49.59 8.49 -1.03
N ALA A 313 50.06 9.73 -1.24
CA ALA A 313 51.43 10.02 -1.66
C ALA A 313 52.50 9.82 -0.57
N THR A 314 52.18 9.98 0.72
CA THR A 314 53.20 9.97 1.80
C THR A 314 53.14 8.72 2.69
N THR A 315 51.94 8.27 3.07
CA THR A 315 51.78 7.16 4.00
C THR A 315 51.13 5.92 3.37
N GLY A 316 50.42 6.09 2.26
CA GLY A 316 49.61 5.04 1.65
C GLY A 316 48.42 4.60 2.51
N THR A 317 48.04 5.40 3.51
CA THR A 317 46.95 5.13 4.46
C THR A 317 45.96 6.29 4.50
N SER A 318 44.74 6.03 4.95
CA SER A 318 43.63 7.00 5.03
C SER A 318 42.86 6.90 6.36
N PHE A 319 41.90 7.80 6.58
CA PHE A 319 40.87 7.70 7.62
C PHE A 319 39.53 7.32 6.96
N GLY A 320 39.49 6.13 6.32
CA GLY A 320 38.34 5.69 5.53
C GLY A 320 38.49 6.05 4.05
N TYR A 321 38.66 7.34 3.73
CA TYR A 321 38.97 7.81 2.38
C TYR A 321 40.08 8.87 2.35
N PHE A 322 40.63 9.18 1.18
CA PHE A 322 41.77 10.09 1.05
C PHE A 322 41.35 11.57 1.01
N CYS A 323 40.21 11.89 0.41
CA CYS A 323 39.70 13.26 0.39
C CYS A 323 38.18 13.33 0.47
N GLY A 324 37.69 14.48 0.95
CA GLY A 324 36.29 14.88 0.97
C GLY A 324 36.22 16.39 1.10
N TYR A 325 35.32 17.02 0.35
CA TYR A 325 35.23 18.49 0.27
C TYR A 325 33.82 19.00 -0.10
N SER A 326 32.87 18.09 -0.21
CA SER A 326 31.50 18.39 -0.64
C SER A 326 30.55 17.42 0.06
N LEU A 327 29.42 17.95 0.53
CA LEU A 327 28.34 17.22 1.20
C LEU A 327 27.00 17.77 0.69
N PRO A 328 25.93 16.96 0.62
CA PRO A 328 25.95 15.49 0.65
C PRO A 328 26.54 14.88 -0.64
N TYR A 329 26.98 15.72 -1.59
CA TYR A 329 27.42 15.25 -2.91
C TYR A 329 28.88 14.80 -2.92
N ASN A 330 29.13 13.62 -3.49
CA ASN A 330 30.46 13.11 -3.77
C ASN A 330 30.85 13.38 -5.24
N TYR A 331 31.67 14.41 -5.48
CA TYR A 331 32.21 14.69 -6.81
C TYR A 331 33.42 13.80 -7.13
N GLY A 332 33.58 13.45 -8.40
CA GLY A 332 34.53 12.43 -8.87
C GLY A 332 35.94 12.60 -8.32
N GLY A 333 36.39 11.60 -7.56
CA GLY A 333 37.75 11.51 -7.00
C GLY A 333 37.81 11.61 -5.47
N CYS A 334 36.76 12.12 -4.82
CA CYS A 334 36.63 12.16 -3.36
C CYS A 334 35.35 11.42 -2.89
N ASP A 335 35.34 11.01 -1.62
CA ASP A 335 34.19 10.36 -0.98
C ASP A 335 34.11 10.90 0.45
N THR A 336 33.33 11.97 0.61
CA THR A 336 33.24 12.75 1.84
C THR A 336 32.54 11.95 2.93
N ASP A 337 31.50 11.19 2.60
CA ASP A 337 30.78 10.34 3.57
C ASP A 337 31.70 9.27 4.17
N LYS A 338 32.49 8.57 3.33
CA LYS A 338 33.46 7.57 3.84
C LYS A 338 34.60 8.20 4.63
N LEU A 339 35.00 9.42 4.27
CA LEU A 339 36.00 10.16 5.03
C LEU A 339 35.46 10.51 6.42
N ILE A 340 34.27 11.10 6.51
CA ILE A 340 33.62 11.46 7.78
C ILE A 340 33.51 10.22 8.66
N ALA A 341 32.90 9.14 8.16
CA ALA A 341 32.72 7.92 8.93
C ALA A 341 34.06 7.32 9.43
N GLY A 342 35.13 7.43 8.64
CA GLY A 342 36.44 6.94 9.04
C GLY A 342 37.17 7.85 10.03
N VAL A 343 36.96 9.16 9.97
CA VAL A 343 37.48 10.13 10.95
C VAL A 343 36.72 10.01 12.28
N GLU A 344 35.41 9.89 12.25
CA GLU A 344 34.58 9.61 13.43
C GLU A 344 34.98 8.29 14.07
N SER A 345 35.16 7.23 13.28
CA SER A 345 35.64 5.94 13.78
C SER A 345 37.04 6.01 14.39
N TYR A 346 37.90 6.91 13.92
CA TYR A 346 39.25 7.06 14.46
C TYR A 346 39.26 7.83 15.79
N THR A 347 38.48 8.91 15.86
CA THR A 347 38.44 9.82 17.01
C THR A 347 37.49 9.37 18.11
N GLY A 348 36.45 8.60 17.75
CA GLY A 348 35.32 8.31 18.62
C GLY A 348 34.37 9.49 18.82
N LEU A 349 34.53 10.57 18.04
CA LEU A 349 33.69 11.77 18.07
C LEU A 349 32.72 11.75 16.89
N THR A 350 31.56 12.36 17.06
CA THR A 350 30.64 12.69 15.96
C THR A 350 31.00 14.06 15.41
N MET A 351 30.94 14.22 14.08
CA MET A 351 31.25 15.46 13.39
C MET A 351 30.35 16.59 13.91
N ALA A 352 30.98 17.59 14.54
CA ALA A 352 30.32 18.78 15.05
C ALA A 352 30.15 19.85 13.96
N SER A 353 31.11 19.94 13.03
CA SER A 353 31.00 20.86 11.90
C SER A 353 31.81 20.39 10.70
N PHE A 354 31.38 20.83 9.52
CA PHE A 354 32.04 20.61 8.25
C PHE A 354 32.11 21.91 7.46
N ALA A 355 33.22 22.16 6.78
CA ALA A 355 33.34 23.20 5.76
C ALA A 355 34.06 22.66 4.52
N GLY A 356 33.43 22.77 3.35
CA GLY A 356 33.88 22.20 2.09
C GLY A 356 33.86 23.20 0.94
N CYS A 357 34.91 23.20 0.11
CA CYS A 357 34.96 23.94 -1.14
C CYS A 357 35.61 23.11 -2.25
N TYR A 358 35.32 23.41 -3.52
CA TYR A 358 36.21 22.94 -4.58
C TYR A 358 37.60 23.58 -4.48
N GLN A 359 37.66 24.91 -4.37
CA GLN A 359 38.89 25.67 -4.11
C GLN A 359 38.71 26.60 -2.91
N ALA A 360 39.71 26.71 -2.04
CA ALA A 360 39.71 27.68 -0.95
C ALA A 360 41.08 28.33 -0.72
N ARG A 361 41.06 29.50 -0.06
CA ARG A 361 42.26 30.18 0.47
C ARG A 361 42.37 30.07 1.98
N SER A 362 41.22 30.05 2.66
CA SER A 362 41.15 30.10 4.10
C SER A 362 39.86 29.51 4.62
N PHE A 363 39.94 28.92 5.82
CA PHE A 363 38.84 28.52 6.67
C PHE A 363 38.90 29.30 7.99
N LYS A 364 37.76 29.47 8.63
CA LYS A 364 37.62 30.03 9.95
C LYS A 364 36.69 29.18 10.82
N VAL A 365 37.10 29.02 12.06
CA VAL A 365 36.31 28.37 13.12
C VAL A 365 35.94 29.44 14.14
N GLU A 366 34.65 29.79 14.22
CA GLU A 366 34.13 30.93 15.01
C GLU A 366 33.30 30.53 16.24
#